data_AF-A0A849BXI3-F1
#
_entry.id   AF-A0A849BXI3-F1
#
_cell.length_a   1.000
_cell.length_b   1.000
_cell.length_c   1.000
_cell.angle_alpha   90.00
_cell.angle_beta   90.00
_cell.angle_gamma   90.00
#
_symmetry.space_group_name_H-M   'P 1'
#
loop_
_entity.id
_entity.type
_entity.pdbx_description
1 polymer ?
#
loop_
_entity_poly.entity_id
_entity_poly.type
_entity_poly.pdbx_seq_one_letter_code
_entity_poly.pdbx_strand_id
1 'polypeptide(L)'
;MNAGYAEMLRAGQRFDDRVWAIEGCNGIGRHLAHRLIHDSETVLDVPAKLSAQVRVYATGNGRKTDAVDAHSVALAALHAPDLRRVQLDSELIALGMLADRRDGLGHSHRHPQPHPSAAARFDPGWGQEIPVRAAGSRPDQHAATG
;
A
#
# COMPACT_ATOMS: atom_id res chain seq x y z
N MET A 1 -16.82 -2.50 16.80
CA MET A 1 -15.49 -3.13 16.70
C MET A 1 -15.27 -3.53 15.23
N ASN A 2 -14.09 -3.30 14.63
CA ASN A 2 -13.84 -3.72 13.25
C ASN A 2 -13.74 -5.26 13.20
N ALA A 3 -14.58 -5.93 12.39
CA ALA A 3 -14.67 -7.40 12.33
C ALA A 3 -13.31 -8.06 12.02
N GLY A 4 -12.55 -7.52 11.07
CA GLY A 4 -11.25 -8.09 10.70
C GLY A 4 -10.19 -7.99 11.80
N TYR A 5 -10.24 -6.94 12.62
CA TYR A 5 -9.34 -6.81 13.78
C TYR A 5 -9.65 -7.85 14.85
N ALA A 6 -10.93 -8.08 15.14
CA ALA A 6 -11.36 -9.07 16.12
C ALA A 6 -11.01 -10.50 15.66
N GLU A 7 -11.16 -10.79 14.36
CA GLU A 7 -10.75 -12.07 13.77
C GLU A 7 -9.24 -12.26 13.86
N MET A 8 -8.46 -11.24 13.54
CA MET A 8 -7.01 -11.26 13.67
C MET A 8 -6.58 -11.57 15.11
N LEU A 9 -7.13 -10.86 16.11
CA LEU A 9 -6.86 -11.12 17.52
C LEU A 9 -7.20 -12.57 17.92
N ARG A 10 -8.39 -13.06 17.56
CA ARG A 10 -8.78 -14.45 17.85
C ARG A 10 -7.84 -15.46 17.23
N ALA A 11 -7.39 -15.21 15.99
CA ALA A 11 -6.45 -16.10 15.32
C ALA A 11 -5.09 -16.15 16.04
N GLY A 12 -4.63 -15.00 16.56
CA GLY A 12 -3.38 -14.86 17.32
C GLY A 12 -3.45 -15.43 18.74
N GLN A 13 -4.61 -15.36 19.40
CA GLN A 13 -4.82 -15.89 20.76
C GLN A 13 -4.56 -17.41 20.91
N ARG A 14 -4.43 -18.14 19.80
CA ARG A 14 -4.03 -19.57 19.80
C ARG A 14 -2.54 -19.77 20.13
N PHE A 15 -1.77 -18.70 20.24
CA PHE A 15 -0.35 -18.71 20.57
C PHE A 15 -0.15 -17.92 21.87
N ASP A 16 0.27 -18.62 22.93
CA ASP A 16 0.37 -18.05 24.27
C ASP A 16 1.44 -16.93 24.33
N ASP A 17 2.62 -17.15 23.75
CA ASP A 17 3.74 -16.20 23.73
C ASP A 17 3.77 -15.33 22.45
N ARG A 18 2.60 -14.97 21.91
CA ARG A 18 2.51 -14.22 20.66
C ARG A 18 3.15 -12.84 20.75
N VAL A 19 3.79 -12.46 19.64
CA VAL A 19 4.29 -11.10 19.41
C VAL A 19 3.83 -10.66 18.03
N TRP A 20 3.36 -9.42 17.93
CA TRP A 20 2.88 -8.84 16.68
C TRP A 20 3.99 -8.05 16.01
N ALA A 21 4.38 -8.48 14.81
CA ALA A 21 5.28 -7.73 13.95
C ALA A 21 4.46 -6.81 13.04
N ILE A 22 4.73 -5.50 13.08
CA ILE A 22 4.00 -4.51 12.29
C ILE A 22 4.99 -3.68 11.48
N GLU A 23 4.75 -3.59 10.18
CA GLU A 23 5.56 -2.76 9.31
C GLU A 23 5.27 -1.27 9.55
N GLY A 24 6.31 -0.49 9.86
CA GLY A 24 6.23 0.96 9.93
C GLY A 24 5.23 1.46 10.97
N CYS A 25 5.48 1.16 12.24
CA CYS A 25 4.64 1.59 13.38
C CYS A 25 4.56 3.11 13.55
N ASN A 26 5.43 3.89 12.90
CA ASN A 26 5.36 5.35 12.89
C ASN A 26 4.61 5.90 11.65
N GLY A 27 4.27 5.04 10.69
CA GLY A 27 3.60 5.37 9.43
C GLY A 27 2.24 4.67 9.32
N ILE A 28 2.05 3.90 8.24
CA ILE A 28 0.77 3.25 7.92
C ILE A 28 0.35 2.25 9.01
N GLY A 29 1.31 1.52 9.60
CA GLY A 29 1.06 0.53 10.64
C GLY A 29 0.70 1.11 12.02
N ARG A 30 0.85 2.42 12.22
CA ARG A 30 0.67 3.09 13.52
C ARG A 30 -0.64 2.76 14.21
N HIS A 31 -1.73 2.87 13.48
CA HIS A 31 -3.08 2.67 14.01
C HIS A 31 -3.29 1.25 14.55
N LEU A 32 -2.75 0.25 13.84
CA LEU A 32 -2.85 -1.15 14.22
C LEU A 32 -1.95 -1.44 15.43
N ALA A 33 -0.71 -0.93 15.41
CA ALA A 33 0.22 -1.04 16.53
C ALA A 33 -0.37 -0.45 17.82
N HIS A 34 -0.97 0.75 17.74
CA HIS A 34 -1.59 1.42 18.88
C HIS A 34 -2.76 0.61 19.46
N ARG A 35 -3.62 0.05 18.61
CA ARG A 35 -4.76 -0.75 19.07
C ARG A 35 -4.30 -2.04 19.76
N LEU A 36 -3.30 -2.72 19.20
CA LEU A 36 -2.71 -3.91 19.80
C LEU A 36 -2.12 -3.59 21.18
N ILE A 37 -1.37 -2.49 21.33
CA ILE A 37 -0.81 -2.06 22.61
C ILE A 37 -1.90 -1.72 23.62
N HIS A 38 -2.96 -1.03 23.20
CA HIS A 38 -4.12 -0.75 24.06
C HIS A 38 -4.75 -2.06 24.57
N ASP A 39 -4.80 -3.09 23.73
CA ASP A 39 -5.31 -4.42 24.10
C ASP A 39 -4.25 -5.28 24.82
N SER A 40 -3.17 -4.67 25.32
CA SER A 40 -2.07 -5.28 26.08
C SER A 40 -1.26 -6.32 25.31
N GLU A 41 -1.25 -6.23 23.97
CA GLU A 41 -0.44 -7.09 23.11
C GLU A 41 0.99 -6.55 22.96
N THR A 42 1.97 -7.44 22.78
CA THR A 42 3.36 -7.04 22.50
C THR A 42 3.55 -6.77 21.01
N VAL A 43 4.08 -5.59 20.66
CA VAL A 43 4.29 -5.17 19.27
C VAL A 43 5.76 -4.84 18.99
N LEU A 44 6.28 -5.34 17.86
CA LEU A 44 7.58 -4.99 17.29
C LEU A 44 7.40 -4.15 16.02
N ASP A 45 8.16 -3.07 15.91
CA ASP A 45 8.24 -2.26 14.70
C ASP A 45 9.23 -2.87 13.72
N VAL A 46 8.73 -3.29 12.56
CA VAL A 46 9.52 -3.79 11.44
C VAL A 46 9.73 -2.65 10.45
N PRO A 47 10.98 -2.20 10.21
CA PRO A 47 11.24 -1.22 9.16
C PRO A 47 10.85 -1.76 7.79
N ALA A 48 10.13 -0.96 7.00
CA ALA A 48 9.68 -1.35 5.65
C ALA A 48 10.82 -1.78 4.71
N LYS A 49 12.04 -1.32 4.99
CA LYS A 49 13.23 -1.73 4.25
C LYS A 49 13.56 -3.22 4.45
N LEU A 50 13.42 -3.73 5.68
CA LEU A 50 13.76 -5.12 6.00
C LEU A 50 12.74 -6.10 5.40
N SER A 51 11.45 -5.83 5.58
CA SER A 51 10.36 -6.61 4.97
C SER A 51 10.46 -6.59 3.43
N ALA A 52 10.83 -5.46 2.82
CA ALA A 52 11.03 -5.38 1.38
C ALA A 52 12.19 -6.25 0.90
N GLN A 53 13.32 -6.27 1.62
CA GLN A 53 14.44 -7.16 1.30
C GLN A 53 14.02 -8.62 1.35
N VAL A 54 13.31 -9.02 2.39
CA VAL A 54 12.77 -10.39 2.52
C VAL A 54 11.84 -10.73 1.36
N ARG A 55 10.92 -9.83 0.99
CA ARG A 55 9.98 -10.04 -0.11
C ARG A 55 10.69 -10.27 -1.46
N VAL A 56 11.78 -9.55 -1.71
CA VAL A 56 12.58 -9.70 -2.94
C VAL A 56 13.20 -11.10 -3.01
N TYR A 57 13.66 -11.65 -1.89
CA TYR A 57 14.16 -13.03 -1.84
C TYR A 57 13.06 -14.09 -1.89
N ALA A 58 11.85 -13.77 -1.42
CA ALA A 58 10.73 -14.70 -1.34
C ALA A 58 9.91 -14.80 -2.64
N THR A 59 9.94 -13.80 -3.53
CA THR A 59 8.99 -13.73 -4.66
C THR A 59 9.61 -14.11 -6.00
N GLY A 60 9.21 -15.27 -6.52
CA GLY A 60 9.09 -15.51 -7.96
C GLY A 60 7.71 -15.06 -8.46
N ASN A 61 7.67 -14.05 -9.33
CA ASN A 61 6.56 -13.62 -10.22
C ASN A 61 5.07 -13.74 -9.74
N GLY A 62 4.79 -13.56 -8.45
CA GLY A 62 3.44 -13.59 -7.88
C GLY A 62 2.82 -12.20 -7.67
N ARG A 63 1.51 -12.09 -7.87
CA ARG A 63 0.71 -10.88 -7.59
C ARG A 63 1.00 -10.36 -6.17
N LYS A 64 1.18 -9.03 -6.01
CA LYS A 64 1.26 -8.39 -4.69
C LYS A 64 -0.02 -8.74 -3.92
N THR A 65 0.12 -9.52 -2.85
CA THR A 65 -0.99 -9.93 -1.98
C THR A 65 -0.62 -9.64 -0.53
N ASP A 66 -1.62 -9.27 0.28
CA ASP A 66 -1.43 -8.94 1.70
C ASP A 66 -0.82 -10.11 2.48
N ALA A 67 -1.10 -11.35 2.07
CA ALA A 67 -0.52 -12.54 2.69
C ALA A 67 1.02 -12.64 2.50
N VAL A 68 1.51 -12.31 1.30
CA VAL A 68 2.96 -12.30 1.01
C VAL A 68 3.67 -11.17 1.76
N ASP A 69 3.03 -9.99 1.84
CA ASP A 69 3.56 -8.88 2.62
C ASP A 69 3.59 -9.23 4.12
N ALA A 70 2.52 -9.81 4.68
CA ALA A 70 2.47 -10.25 6.09
C ALA A 70 3.54 -11.31 6.40
N HIS A 71 3.75 -12.27 5.49
CA HIS A 71 4.79 -13.28 5.65
C HIS A 71 6.19 -12.67 5.64
N SER A 72 6.45 -11.71 4.75
CA SER A 72 7.74 -11.03 4.66
C SER A 72 8.05 -10.21 5.92
N VAL A 73 7.04 -9.56 6.49
CA VAL A 73 7.15 -8.83 7.77
C VAL A 73 7.44 -9.78 8.92
N ALA A 74 6.73 -10.91 9.01
CA ALA A 74 6.95 -11.90 10.04
C ALA A 74 8.38 -12.49 9.97
N LEU A 75 8.82 -12.84 8.76
CA LEU A 75 10.15 -13.41 8.54
C LEU A 75 11.26 -12.39 8.82
N ALA A 76 11.07 -11.12 8.46
CA ALA A 76 11.98 -10.05 8.86
C ALA A 76 12.06 -9.92 10.40
N ALA A 77 10.94 -10.04 11.10
CA ALA A 77 10.91 -9.97 12.55
C ALA A 77 11.59 -11.14 13.26
N LEU A 78 11.51 -12.35 12.69
CA LEU A 78 12.16 -13.53 13.24
C LEU A 78 13.69 -13.51 13.06
N HIS A 79 14.19 -12.86 12.01
CA HIS A 79 15.61 -12.90 11.65
C HIS A 79 16.38 -11.61 11.97
N ALA A 80 15.70 -10.52 12.29
CA ALA A 80 16.36 -9.28 12.71
C ALA A 80 16.50 -9.23 14.23
N PRO A 81 17.73 -9.25 14.78
CA PRO A 81 17.94 -8.97 16.20
C PRO A 81 17.56 -7.51 16.51
N ASP A 82 17.15 -7.25 17.74
CA ASP A 82 16.96 -5.90 18.31
C ASP A 82 15.91 -5.02 17.65
N LEU A 83 14.84 -5.61 17.10
CA LEU A 83 13.69 -4.82 16.67
C LEU A 83 13.08 -4.04 17.84
N ARG A 84 12.72 -2.79 17.56
CA ARG A 84 12.15 -1.88 18.56
C ARG A 84 10.79 -2.39 19.00
N ARG A 85 10.67 -2.70 20.30
CA ARG A 85 9.38 -2.84 20.97
C ARG A 85 8.67 -1.49 20.98
N VAL A 86 7.45 -1.47 20.47
CA VAL A 86 6.64 -0.26 20.48
C VAL A 86 6.05 -0.12 21.89
N GLN A 87 6.42 0.96 22.56
CA GLN A 87 5.87 1.37 23.85
C GLN A 87 5.10 2.68 23.65
N LEU A 88 3.99 2.82 24.38
CA LEU A 88 3.16 4.01 24.30
C LEU A 88 2.70 4.41 25.71
N ASP A 89 2.60 5.72 25.92
CA ASP A 89 1.91 6.29 27.08
C ASP A 89 0.41 6.29 26.81
N SER A 90 -0.36 5.62 27.68
CA SER A 90 -1.79 5.36 27.52
C SER A 90 -2.66 6.59 27.24
N GLU A 91 -2.35 7.77 27.81
CA GLU A 91 -3.14 8.99 27.55
C GLU A 91 -2.89 9.54 26.14
N LEU A 92 -1.64 9.46 25.66
CA LEU A 92 -1.28 9.87 24.31
C LEU A 92 -1.84 8.90 23.25
N ILE A 93 -2.07 7.63 23.60
CA ILE A 93 -2.71 6.64 22.71
C ILE A 93 -4.14 7.05 22.39
N ALA A 94 -4.94 7.36 23.42
CA ALA A 94 -6.35 7.68 23.23
C ALA A 94 -6.52 8.92 22.33
N LEU A 95 -5.72 9.97 22.57
CA LEU A 95 -5.69 11.14 21.69
C LEU A 95 -5.20 10.80 20.28
N GLY A 96 -4.13 10.01 20.17
CA GLY A 96 -3.57 9.56 18.89
C GLY A 96 -4.59 8.82 18.05
N MET A 97 -5.28 7.82 18.61
CA MET A 97 -6.31 7.02 17.92
C MET A 97 -7.51 7.87 17.46
N LEU A 98 -7.89 8.89 18.23
CA LEU A 98 -8.95 9.83 17.85
C LEU A 98 -8.51 10.75 16.71
N ALA A 99 -7.30 11.31 16.78
CA ALA A 99 -6.73 12.14 15.71
C ALA A 99 -6.59 11.35 14.40
N ASP A 100 -6.11 10.12 14.51
CA ASP A 100 -5.97 9.14 13.45
C ASP A 100 -7.32 8.77 12.80
N ARG A 101 -8.37 8.53 13.61
CA ARG A 101 -9.73 8.30 13.11
C ARG A 101 -10.25 9.52 12.33
N ARG A 102 -10.00 10.73 12.81
CA ARG A 102 -10.36 11.98 12.13
C ARG A 102 -9.65 12.09 10.78
N ASP A 103 -8.36 11.80 10.73
CA ASP A 103 -7.57 11.91 9.50
C ASP A 103 -7.98 10.86 8.46
N GLY A 104 -8.27 9.63 8.91
CA GLY A 104 -8.84 8.57 8.07
C GLY A 104 -10.20 8.95 7.48
N LEU A 105 -11.09 9.57 8.27
CA LEU A 105 -12.37 10.09 7.79
C LEU A 105 -12.18 11.23 6.78
N GLY A 106 -11.21 12.12 7.01
CA GLY A 106 -10.85 13.18 6.07
C GLY A 106 -10.27 12.67 4.75
N HIS A 107 -9.52 11.56 4.78
CA HIS A 107 -9.01 10.91 3.57
C HIS A 107 -10.10 10.19 2.78
N SER A 108 -11.04 9.51 3.46
CA SER A 108 -12.22 8.92 2.81
C SER A 108 -13.14 9.96 2.16
N HIS A 109 -13.21 11.18 2.71
CA HIS A 109 -13.98 12.29 2.13
C HIS A 109 -13.31 12.93 0.90
N ARG A 110 -12.01 12.69 0.69
CA ARG A 110 -11.21 13.22 -0.43
C ARG A 110 -11.12 12.30 -1.64
N HIS A 111 -11.79 11.15 -1.62
CA HIS A 111 -12.05 10.36 -2.82
C HIS A 111 -13.50 10.62 -3.28
N PRO A 112 -13.73 11.51 -4.26
CA PRO A 112 -14.99 11.50 -4.98
C PRO A 112 -15.12 10.11 -5.61
N GLN A 113 -16.26 9.44 -5.40
CA GLN A 113 -16.59 8.30 -6.22
C GLN A 113 -16.66 8.79 -7.68
N PRO A 114 -15.91 8.20 -8.63
CA PRO A 114 -16.16 8.49 -10.02
C PRO A 114 -17.56 7.94 -10.36
N HIS A 115 -18.45 8.83 -10.78
CA HIS A 115 -19.74 8.45 -11.34
C HIS A 115 -19.53 7.52 -12.54
N PRO A 116 -20.21 6.36 -12.64
CA PRO A 116 -20.07 5.49 -13.78
C PRO A 116 -20.78 6.10 -14.98
N SER A 117 -20.02 6.69 -15.90
CA SER A 117 -20.48 7.02 -17.25
C SER A 117 -19.32 6.90 -18.23
N ALA A 118 -19.27 5.75 -18.89
CA ALA A 118 -18.85 5.51 -20.27
C ALA A 118 -18.27 4.09 -20.37
N ALA A 119 -19.12 3.14 -20.75
CA ALA A 119 -18.69 1.82 -21.19
C ALA A 119 -17.86 1.96 -22.48
N ALA A 120 -16.54 1.90 -22.38
CA ALA A 120 -15.68 1.66 -23.52
C ALA A 120 -15.66 0.15 -23.79
N ARG A 121 -16.26 -0.25 -24.91
CA ARG A 121 -16.19 -1.61 -25.45
C ARG A 121 -14.75 -1.93 -25.84
N PHE A 122 -14.34 -3.15 -25.51
CA PHE A 122 -13.12 -3.79 -26.00
C PHE A 122 -13.36 -4.15 -27.49
N ASP A 123 -12.45 -3.75 -28.38
CA ASP A 123 -12.45 -4.15 -29.79
C ASP A 123 -11.26 -5.08 -30.05
N PRO A 124 -11.47 -6.36 -30.44
CA PRO A 124 -10.39 -7.26 -30.84
C PRO A 124 -10.27 -7.24 -32.37
N GLY A 125 -9.32 -6.46 -32.89
CA GLY A 125 -9.15 -6.35 -34.34
C GLY A 125 -7.76 -5.86 -34.74
N TRP A 126 -6.78 -6.76 -34.73
CA TRP A 126 -5.56 -6.55 -35.51
C TRP A 126 -5.88 -6.70 -37.00
N GLY A 127 -5.57 -5.68 -37.80
CA GLY A 127 -5.36 -5.78 -39.23
C GLY A 127 -6.30 -4.95 -40.11
N GLN A 128 -5.85 -3.77 -40.53
CA GLN A 128 -5.94 -3.32 -41.94
C GLN A 128 -4.86 -2.27 -42.21
N GLU A 129 -3.98 -2.56 -43.18
CA GLU A 129 -3.20 -1.57 -43.92
C GLU A 129 -4.14 -0.56 -44.60
N ILE A 130 -3.76 0.72 -44.65
CA ILE A 130 -4.30 1.66 -45.63
C ILE A 130 -3.14 2.35 -46.37
N PRO A 131 -3.11 2.28 -47.72
CA PRO A 131 -2.08 2.89 -48.55
C PRO A 131 -2.35 4.38 -48.89
N VAL A 132 -1.23 5.04 -49.18
CA VAL A 132 -0.90 6.37 -49.76
C VAL A 132 -2.02 7.20 -50.42
N ARG A 133 -2.00 8.52 -50.16
CA ARG A 133 -2.21 9.53 -51.23
C ARG A 133 -1.30 10.76 -51.07
N ALA A 134 -0.62 11.10 -52.15
CA ALA A 134 0.25 12.26 -52.32
C ALA A 134 -0.53 13.55 -52.69
N ALA A 135 -0.06 14.69 -52.21
CA ALA A 135 -0.19 16.03 -52.80
C ALA A 135 0.75 16.97 -52.00
N GLY A 136 1.63 17.79 -52.55
CA GLY A 136 2.01 18.14 -53.92
C GLY A 136 3.21 19.09 -53.82
N SER A 137 4.05 19.14 -54.86
CA SER A 137 5.26 19.98 -54.91
C SER A 137 5.03 21.27 -55.72
N ARG A 138 5.50 22.40 -55.15
CA ARG A 138 6.17 23.58 -55.78
C ARG A 138 5.34 24.50 -56.73
N PRO A 139 5.87 25.69 -57.14
CA PRO A 139 6.88 26.63 -56.57
C PRO A 139 6.42 28.14 -56.64
N ASP A 140 7.22 29.09 -56.12
CA ASP A 140 7.74 30.28 -56.86
C ASP A 140 8.43 31.29 -55.91
N GLN A 141 9.77 31.45 -55.89
CA GLN A 141 10.64 32.46 -56.54
C GLN A 141 10.21 33.95 -56.47
N HIS A 142 11.08 34.78 -55.87
CA HIS A 142 11.63 36.10 -56.30
C HIS A 142 12.29 36.75 -55.05
N ALA A 143 13.63 36.74 -54.93
CA ALA A 143 14.59 37.76 -55.40
C ALA A 143 14.56 39.09 -54.61
N ALA A 144 15.64 39.38 -53.85
CA ALA A 144 16.55 40.53 -54.06
C ALA A 144 17.26 41.02 -52.77
N THR A 145 18.59 41.20 -52.92
CA THR A 145 19.46 42.21 -52.27
C THR A 145 20.02 41.93 -50.87
N GLY A 146 21.36 41.86 -50.81
CA GLY A 146 22.18 41.89 -49.60
C GLY A 146 23.55 41.27 -49.84
#